data_AF-A0A6B3EWP1-F1
#
_entry.id   AF-A0A6B3EWP1-F1
#
_cell.length_a   1.000
_cell.length_b   1.000
_cell.length_c   1.000
_cell.angle_alpha   90.00
_cell.angle_beta   90.00
_cell.angle_gamma   90.00
#
_symmetry.space_group_name_H-M   'P 1'
#
loop_
_entity.id
_entity.type
_entity.pdbx_description
1 polymer ?
#
loop_
_entity_poly.entity_id
_entity_poly.type
_entity_poly.pdbx_seq_one_letter_code
_entity_poly.pdbx_strand_id
1 'polypeptide(L)' 'NLRRLPVSVLKLDRAFTQGMQQFPADPVDLKIVEGIVALAHSLDLAVTVEGVETSAQAEQLRELGCDT' A
#
# COMPACT_ATOMS: atom_id res chain seq x y z
N ASN A 1 -12.21 14.69 4.71
CA ASN A 1 -13.18 13.62 4.40
C ASN A 1 -12.81 13.07 3.03
N LEU A 2 -12.32 11.82 2.96
CA LEU A 2 -11.91 11.17 1.71
C LEU A 2 -13.02 11.17 0.64
N ARG A 3 -14.30 11.23 1.03
CA ARG A 3 -15.45 11.26 0.10
C ARG A 3 -15.55 12.50 -0.80
N ARG A 4 -14.80 13.57 -0.54
CA ARG A 4 -14.95 14.86 -1.25
C ARG A 4 -13.63 15.47 -1.72
N LEU A 5 -12.53 14.73 -1.62
CA LEU A 5 -11.25 15.20 -2.14
C LEU A 5 -11.19 14.85 -3.63
N PRO A 6 -10.87 15.80 -4.53
CA PRO A 6 -10.69 15.53 -5.95
C PRO A 6 -9.32 14.89 -6.19
N VAL A 7 -9.05 13.79 -5.50
CA VAL A 7 -7.83 13.01 -5.61
C VAL A 7 -8.19 11.68 -6.27
N SER A 8 -7.29 11.17 -7.10
CA SER A 8 -7.42 9.87 -7.76
C SER A 8 -6.42 8.85 -7.23
N VAL A 9 -5.53 9.26 -6.31
CA VAL A 9 -4.44 8.45 -5.79
C VAL A 9 -4.34 8.61 -4.28
N LEU A 10 -4.33 7.49 -3.56
CA LEU A 10 -3.90 7.37 -2.19
C LEU A 10 -2.42 6.99 -2.17
N LYS A 11 -1.65 7.67 -1.33
CA LYS A 11 -0.22 7.44 -1.19
C LYS A 11 0.07 6.80 0.16
N LEU A 12 0.72 5.64 0.15
CA LEU A 12 1.24 4.97 1.33
C LEU A 12 2.66 5.45 1.60
N ASP A 13 2.84 6.05 2.78
CA ASP A 13 4.15 6.47 3.27
C ASP A 13 5.00 5.26 3.67
N ARG A 14 6.33 5.42 3.67
CA ARG A 14 7.31 4.39 4.06
C ARG A 14 7.01 3.78 5.44
N ALA A 15 6.36 4.51 6.35
CA ALA A 15 5.96 3.96 7.65
C ALA A 15 5.10 2.68 7.53
N PHE A 16 4.28 2.56 6.48
CA PHE A 16 3.45 1.37 6.23
C PHE A 16 4.22 0.21 5.59
N THR A 17 5.38 0.47 4.99
CA THR A 17 6.22 -0.55 4.36
C THR A 17 7.41 -0.98 5.21
N GLN A 18 7.70 -0.28 6.31
CA GLN A 18 8.82 -0.62 7.21
C GLN A 18 8.76 -2.05 7.74
N GLY A 19 7.59 -2.51 8.20
CA GLY A 19 7.42 -3.88 8.67
C GLY A 19 7.43 -4.94 7.57
N MET A 20 7.27 -4.51 6.32
CA MET A 20 7.44 -5.36 5.13
C MET A 20 8.90 -5.49 4.69
N GLN A 21 9.84 -4.74 5.29
CA GLN A 21 11.27 -4.83 4.94
C GLN A 21 11.95 -6.06 5.58
N GLN A 22 11.32 -6.71 6.55
CA GLN A 22 11.82 -7.92 7.21
C GLN A 22 11.44 -9.15 6.37
N PHE A 23 12.25 -10.21 6.44
CA PHE A 23 11.91 -11.50 5.81
C PHE A 23 11.87 -12.62 6.86
N PRO A 24 10.71 -13.27 7.08
CA PRO A 24 9.41 -12.95 6.46
C PRO A 24 8.84 -11.61 6.95
N ALA A 25 8.00 -10.97 6.14
CA ALA A 25 7.30 -9.74 6.53
C ALA A 25 6.30 -10.01 7.66
N ASP A 26 6.03 -9.01 8.51
CA ASP A 26 5.03 -9.14 9.57
C ASP A 26 3.63 -9.33 8.97
N PRO A 27 2.92 -10.43 9.28
CA PRO A 27 1.57 -10.68 8.77
C PRO A 27 0.56 -9.58 9.10
N VAL A 28 0.72 -8.87 10.23
CA VAL A 28 -0.17 -7.78 10.63
C VAL A 28 0.00 -6.60 9.69
N ASP A 29 1.23 -6.23 9.35
CA ASP A 29 1.50 -5.13 8.43
C ASP A 29 0.98 -5.43 7.01
N LEU A 30 1.15 -6.68 6.55
CA LEU A 30 0.55 -7.13 5.28
C LEU A 30 -0.97 -6.94 5.28
N LYS A 31 -1.66 -7.32 6.37
CA LYS A 31 -3.11 -7.20 6.49
C LYS A 31 -3.57 -5.73 6.57
N ILE A 32 -2.78 -4.86 7.19
CA ILE A 32 -3.05 -3.43 7.22
C ILE A 32 -2.98 -2.85 5.81
N VAL A 33 -1.90 -3.13 5.07
CA VAL A 33 -1.74 -2.65 3.69
C VAL A 33 -2.86 -3.18 2.80
N GLU A 34 -3.17 -4.48 2.86
CA GLU A 34 -4.28 -5.10 2.12
C GLU A 34 -5.62 -4.39 2.39
N GLY A 35 -5.93 -4.10 3.67
CA GLY A 35 -7.15 -3.41 4.05
C GLY A 35 -7.21 -1.96 3.55
N ILE A 36 -6.08 -1.25 3.55
CA ILE A 36 -6.01 0.12 3.02
C ILE A 36 -6.20 0.12 1.51
N VAL A 37 -5.56 -0.81 0.79
CA VAL A 37 -5.72 -0.97 -0.66
C VAL A 37 -7.18 -1.24 -1.02
N ALA A 38 -7.81 -2.21 -0.35
CA ALA A 38 -9.22 -2.52 -0.58
C ALA A 38 -10.14 -1.31 -0.34
N LEU A 39 -9.89 -0.54 0.71
CA LEU A 39 -10.65 0.69 0.99
C LEU A 39 -10.41 1.75 -0.09
N ALA A 40 -9.17 1.97 -0.52
CA ALA A 40 -8.83 2.94 -1.55
C ALA A 40 -9.51 2.62 -2.88
N HIS A 41 -9.43 1.37 -3.34
CA HIS A 41 -10.10 0.91 -4.55
C HIS A 41 -11.62 1.02 -4.44
N SER A 42 -12.23 0.77 -3.27
CA SER A 42 -13.68 0.97 -3.06
C SER A 42 -14.14 2.44 -3.17
N LEU A 43 -13.18 3.38 -3.15
CA LEU A 43 -13.38 4.81 -3.30
C LEU A 43 -12.86 5.33 -4.66
N ASP A 44 -12.58 4.43 -5.61
CA ASP A 44 -12.02 4.73 -6.93
C ASP A 44 -10.66 5.46 -6.87
N LEU A 45 -9.85 5.17 -5.84
CA LEU A 45 -8.49 5.70 -5.68
C LEU A 45 -7.46 4.62 -6.02
N ALA A 46 -6.51 4.93 -6.91
CA ALA A 46 -5.31 4.12 -7.09
C ALA A 46 -4.41 4.24 -5.85
N VAL A 47 -3.55 3.26 -5.61
CA VAL A 47 -2.60 3.25 -4.49
C VAL A 47 -1.17 3.27 -5.01
N THR A 48 -0.41 4.27 -4.57
CA THR A 48 1.04 4.32 -4.80
C THR A 48 1.82 4.23 -3.50
N VAL A 49 3.01 3.66 -3.55
CA VAL A 49 3.83 3.39 -2.37
C VAL A 49 5.19 4.06 -2.51
N GLU A 50 5.58 4.84 -1.50
CA GLU A 50 6.91 5.42 -1.45
C GLU A 50 7.90 4.60 -0.65
N GLY A 51 9.19 4.78 -0.98
CA GLY A 51 10.28 4.14 -0.23
C GLY A 51 10.44 2.65 -0.53
N VAL A 52 10.00 2.19 -1.71
CA VAL A 52 10.30 0.84 -2.22
C VAL A 52 11.75 0.80 -2.69
N GLU A 53 12.58 0.01 -2.01
CA GLU A 53 14.03 -0.04 -2.23
C GLU A 53 14.47 -1.33 -2.94
N THR A 54 13.64 -2.36 -2.98
CA THR A 54 13.97 -3.66 -3.58
C THR A 54 12.87 -4.19 -4.50
N SER A 55 13.25 -5.03 -5.47
CA SER A 55 12.27 -5.69 -6.37
C SER A 55 11.33 -6.63 -5.62
N ALA A 56 11.81 -7.30 -4.57
CA ALA A 56 10.99 -8.17 -3.72
C ALA A 56 9.90 -7.37 -2.98
N GLN A 57 10.23 -6.17 -2.48
CA GLN A 57 9.22 -5.28 -1.89
C GLN A 57 8.17 -4.86 -2.94
N ALA A 58 8.62 -4.48 -4.14
CA ALA A 58 7.71 -4.08 -5.23
C ALA A 58 6.77 -5.23 -5.64
N GLU A 59 7.28 -6.46 -5.71
CA GLU A 59 6.49 -7.65 -6.02
C GLU A 59 5.46 -7.93 -4.94
N GLN A 60 5.87 -7.94 -3.67
CA GLN A 60 4.96 -8.15 -2.53
C GLN A 60 3.87 -7.06 -2.45
N LEU A 61 4.21 -5.79 -2.70
CA LEU A 61 3.23 -4.70 -2.71
C LEU A 61 2.24 -4.82 -3.89
N ARG A 62 2.73 -5.27 -5.06
CA ARG A 62 1.86 -5.56 -6.21
C ARG A 62 0.91 -6.71 -5.94
N GLU A 63 1.36 -7.76 -5.25
CA GLU A 63 0.50 -8.86 -4.81
C GLU A 63 -0.58 -8.41 -3.83
N LEU A 64 -0.29 -7.41 -2.98
CA LEU A 64 -1.27 -6.76 -2.10
C LEU A 64 -2.21 -5.79 -2.83
N GLY A 65 -2.04 -5.58 -4.13
CA GLY A 65 -2.89 -4.74 -4.97
C GLY A 65 -2.46 -3.27 -5.06
N CYS A 66 -1.24 -2.91 -4.68
CA CYS A 66 -0.72 -1.57 -4.96
C CYS A 66 -0.48 -1.38 -6.46
N ASP A 67 -0.78 -0.19 -6.99
CA ASP A 67 -0.83 0.07 -8.43
C ASP A 67 0.52 0.55 -9.00
N THR A 68 1.26 1.39 -8.26
CA THR A 68 2.51 2.03 -8.73
C THR A 68 3.54 2.26 -7.63
#